data_AF-A0A497A4Y5-F1
#
_entry.id   AF-A0A497A4Y5-F1
#
_cell.length_a   1.000
_cell.length_b   1.000
_cell.length_c   1.000
_cell.angle_alpha   90.00
_cell.angle_beta   90.00
_cell.angle_gamma   90.00
#
_symmetry.space_group_name_H-M   'P 1'
#
loop_
_entity.id
_entity.type
_entity.pdbx_description
1 polymer ?
#
loop_
_entity_poly.entity_id
_entity_poly.type
_entity_poly.pdbx_seq_one_letter_code
_entity_poly.pdbx_strand_id
1 'polypeptide(L)' 'MIAFGPIPSRRLGRSLGINNIPPKVCTYSCVYCQLGRTIRMQVERRAFYEPDAT' A
#
# COMPACT_ATOMS: atom_id res chain seq x y z
N MET A 1 -2.58 1.34 9.06
CA MET A 1 -3.30 2.24 8.14
C MET A 1 -3.06 3.66 8.61
N ILE A 2 -2.53 4.53 7.75
CA ILE A 2 -2.20 5.91 8.12
C ILE A 2 -3.12 6.83 7.32
N ALA A 3 -3.92 7.62 8.02
CA ALA A 3 -4.70 8.71 7.43
C ALA A 3 -3.89 10.01 7.51
N PHE A 4 -3.92 10.83 6.47
CA PHE A 4 -3.16 12.07 6.44
C PHE A 4 -3.92 13.19 5.74
N GLY A 5 -3.96 14.33 6.43
CA GLY A 5 -4.26 15.68 5.94
C GLY A 5 -5.58 15.91 5.20
N PRO A 6 -6.01 17.18 5.11
CA PRO A 6 -6.71 17.69 3.94
C PRO A 6 -5.77 17.64 2.72
N ILE A 7 -6.07 16.81 1.72
CA ILE A 7 -5.27 16.75 0.48
C ILE A 7 -5.63 17.95 -0.42
N PRO A 8 -4.63 18.72 -0.90
CA PRO A 8 -4.82 19.71 -1.95
C PRO A 8 -5.50 19.08 -3.17
N SER A 9 -6.76 19.43 -3.34
CA SER A 9 -7.62 18.86 -4.37
C SER A 9 -8.65 19.91 -4.76
N ARG A 10 -9.34 19.69 -5.87
CA ARG A 10 -10.46 20.54 -6.31
C ARG A 10 -11.62 20.61 -5.31
N ARG A 11 -11.60 19.78 -4.26
CA ARG A 11 -12.59 19.74 -3.18
C ARG A 11 -12.23 20.66 -2.00
N LEU A 12 -11.28 21.58 -2.17
CA LEU A 12 -10.98 22.66 -1.21
C LEU A 12 -10.79 22.16 0.24
N GLY A 13 -9.92 21.15 0.43
CA GLY A 13 -9.59 20.62 1.75
C GLY A 13 -10.60 19.62 2.34
N ARG A 14 -11.65 19.23 1.60
CA ARG A 14 -12.62 18.22 2.06
C ARG A 14 -12.20 16.77 1.82
N SER A 15 -11.00 16.53 1.28
CA SER A 15 -10.52 15.19 0.96
C SER A 15 -9.47 14.76 1.97
N LEU A 16 -9.58 13.55 2.50
CA LEU A 16 -8.56 12.94 3.36
C LEU A 16 -7.72 11.93 2.57
N GLY A 17 -6.41 11.92 2.80
CA GLY A 17 -5.53 10.88 2.30
C GLY A 17 -5.60 9.61 3.14
N ILE A 18 -5.63 8.47 2.46
CA ILE A 18 -5.55 7.16 3.10
C ILE A 18 -4.41 6.40 2.45
N ASN A 19 -3.42 5.99 3.25
CA ASN A 19 -2.43 5.01 2.83
C ASN A 19 -2.78 3.65 3.46
N ASN A 20 -3.35 2.78 2.64
CA ASN A 20 -3.65 1.40 2.99
C ASN A 20 -2.55 0.42 2.54
N ILE A 21 -1.42 0.91 2.01
CA ILE A 21 -0.34 0.06 1.51
C ILE A 21 0.56 -0.33 2.70
N PRO A 22 0.67 -1.63 3.04
CA PRO A 22 1.59 -2.10 4.05
C PRO A 22 3.05 -2.00 3.57
N PRO A 23 4.05 -2.23 4.44
CA PRO A 23 5.44 -2.35 4.02
C PRO A 23 5.61 -3.27 2.80
N LYS A 24 6.43 -2.85 1.83
CA LYS A 24 6.51 -3.45 0.50
C LYS A 24 7.01 -4.91 0.52
N VAL A 25 6.12 -5.85 0.19
CA VAL A 25 6.43 -7.26 -0.12
C VAL A 25 6.27 -7.48 -1.63
N CYS A 26 7.32 -7.94 -2.31
CA CYS A 26 7.31 -8.06 -3.77
C CYS A 26 8.28 -9.16 -4.24
N THR A 27 8.05 -9.75 -5.40
CA THR A 27 8.97 -10.70 -6.06
C THR A 27 10.27 -10.05 -6.54
N TYR A 28 10.31 -8.71 -6.62
CA TYR A 28 11.44 -7.93 -7.11
C TYR A 28 11.75 -6.75 -6.18
N SER A 29 12.95 -6.15 -6.33
CA SER A 29 13.35 -4.93 -5.63
C SER A 29 13.83 -3.83 -6.58
N CYS A 30 12.93 -3.37 -7.46
CA CYS A 30 13.23 -2.35 -8.47
C CYS A 30 13.68 -1.02 -7.84
N VAL A 31 14.74 -0.42 -8.38
CA VAL A 31 15.30 0.87 -7.92
C VAL A 31 14.35 2.05 -8.14
N TYR A 32 13.39 1.93 -9.05
CA TYR A 32 12.40 2.97 -9.38
C TYR A 32 11.05 2.76 -8.70
N CYS A 33 10.94 1.86 -7.73
CA CYS A 33 9.65 1.59 -7.10
C CYS A 33 9.21 2.75 -6.20
N GLN A 34 8.02 3.29 -6.45
CA GLN A 34 7.43 4.39 -5.66
C GLN A 34 7.22 4.02 -4.18
N LEU A 35 7.06 2.73 -3.88
CA LEU A 35 6.94 2.22 -2.51
C LEU A 35 8.30 1.99 -1.83
N GLY A 36 9.41 2.26 -2.54
CA GLY A 36 10.76 2.09 -2.05
C GLY A 36 11.33 0.68 -2.18
N ARG A 37 12.37 0.40 -1.39
CA ARG A 37 13.06 -0.90 -1.36
C ARG A 37 12.15 -1.99 -0.80
N THR A 38 12.26 -3.18 -1.37
CA THR A 38 11.46 -4.33 -0.92
C THR A 38 11.98 -4.81 0.42
N ILE A 39 11.12 -4.84 1.44
CA ILE A 39 11.49 -5.28 2.80
C ILE A 39 11.52 -6.82 2.91
N ARG A 40 10.72 -7.51 2.10
CA ARG A 40 10.64 -8.95 2.03
C ARG A 40 10.37 -9.38 0.60
N MET A 41 11.29 -10.16 0.05
CA MET A 41 11.05 -10.82 -1.23
C MET A 41 10.23 -12.08 -1.02
N GLN A 42 9.17 -12.25 -1.81
CA GLN A 42 8.33 -13.45 -1.76
C GLN A 42 7.95 -13.84 -3.19
N VAL A 43 8.27 -15.07 -3.57
CA VAL A 43 8.01 -15.64 -4.91
C VAL A 43 6.93 -16.71 -4.89
N GLU A 44 6.76 -17.36 -3.74
CA GLU A 44 5.76 -18.40 -3.57
C GLU A 44 4.35 -17.82 -3.40
N ARG A 45 3.41 -18.38 -4.17
CA ARG A 45 1.99 -18.07 -4.08
C ARG A 45 1.40 -18.68 -2.80
N ARG A 46 0.58 -17.91 -2.10
CA ARG A 46 -0.18 -18.35 -0.92
C ARG A 46 -1.53 -17.62 -0.84
N ALA A 47 -2.48 -18.17 -0.09
CA ALA A 47 -3.66 -17.43 0.32
C ALA A 47 -3.26 -16.35 1.34
N PHE A 48 -3.87 -15.16 1.24
CA PHE A 48 -3.68 -14.06 2.21
C PHE A 48 -4.88 -13.90 3.14
N TYR A 49 -6.07 -14.29 2.69
CA TYR A 49 -7.33 -14.25 3.41
C TYR A 49 -8.18 -15.45 2.98
N GLU A 50 -9.01 -15.95 3.89
CA GLU A 50 -10.00 -16.98 3.58
C GLU A 50 -11.22 -16.32 2.90
N PRO A 51 -11.74 -16.87 1.79
CA PRO A 51 -12.88 -16.28 1.05
C PRO A 51 -14.15 -16.10 1.91
N ASP A 52 -14.37 -17.02 2.85
CA ASP A 52 -15.60 -17.09 3.65
C ASP A 52 -15.49 -16.36 5.01
N ALA A 53 -14.41 -15.61 5.25
CA ALA A 53 -14.12 -15.00 6.55
C ALA A 53 -14.62 -13.53 6.70
N THR A 54 -15.63 -13.11 5.93
CA THR A 54 -16.24 -11.77 6.05
C THR A 54 -17.64 -11.85 6.64
#